data_AF-A0A365TC10-F1
#
_entry.id   AF-A0A365TC10-F1
#
_cell.length_a   1.000
_cell.length_b   1.000
_cell.length_c   1.000
_cell.angle_alpha   90.00
_cell.angle_beta   90.00
_cell.angle_gamma   90.00
#
_symmetry.space_group_name_H-M   'P 1'
#
loop_
_entity.id
_entity.type
_entity.pdbx_description
1 polymer ?
#
loop_
_entity_poly.entity_id
_entity_poly.type
_entity_poly.pdbx_seq_one_letter_code
_entity_poly.pdbx_strand_id
1 'polypeptide(L)' 'MSSEPGIDLGRFGRTLALIGVITAVFLLLTANRLEGNLFRIGAVGIGAVAMVTAMIGFLIAAGSAYDA' A
#
# COMPACT_ATOMS: atom_id res chain seq x y z
N MET A 1 4.96 -30.23 7.43
CA MET A 1 5.09 -28.84 6.95
C MET A 1 6.04 -28.15 7.91
N SER A 2 7.25 -27.84 7.47
CA SER A 2 8.23 -27.11 8.28
C SER A 2 7.71 -25.70 8.51
N SER A 3 7.29 -25.42 9.74
CA SER A 3 6.98 -24.07 10.20
C SER A 3 8.29 -23.32 10.39
N GLU A 4 8.89 -22.86 9.29
CA GLU A 4 10.00 -21.92 9.38
C GLU A 4 9.45 -20.55 9.81
N PRO A 5 10.11 -19.86 10.77
CA PRO A 5 9.79 -18.47 11.11
C PRO A 5 10.01 -17.63 9.85
N GLY A 6 8.91 -17.28 9.18
CA GLY A 6 8.93 -16.64 7.88
C GLY A 6 8.01 -15.44 7.88
N ILE A 7 8.36 -14.42 7.09
CA ILE A 7 7.47 -13.29 6.82
C ILE A 7 6.12 -13.84 6.35
N ASP A 8 5.04 -13.40 6.99
CA ASP A 8 3.66 -13.71 6.58
C ASP A 8 3.33 -12.97 5.28
N LEU A 9 3.84 -13.53 4.19
CA LEU A 9 3.75 -12.99 2.84
C LEU A 9 2.30 -12.99 2.33
N GLY A 10 1.46 -13.91 2.84
CA GLY A 10 0.04 -13.97 2.51
C GLY A 10 -0.72 -12.77 3.07
N ARG A 11 -0.50 -12.43 4.33
CA ARG A 11 -1.07 -11.24 4.97
C ARG A 11 -0.53 -9.94 4.35
N PHE A 12 0.78 -9.87 4.11
CA PHE A 12 1.38 -8.72 3.45
C PHE A 12 0.83 -8.49 2.04
N GLY A 13 0.73 -9.56 1.24
CA GLY A 13 0.18 -9.50 -0.11
C GLY A 13 -1.28 -9.00 -0.14
N ARG A 14 -2.12 -9.45 0.79
CA ARG A 14 -3.51 -8.94 0.93
C ARG A 14 -3.52 -7.45 1.26
N THR A 15 -2.62 -7.01 2.13
CA THR A 15 -2.50 -5.60 2.52
C THR A 15 -2.07 -4.75 1.31
N LEU A 16 -1.05 -5.17 0.57
CA LEU A 16 -0.63 -4.50 -0.67
C LEU A 16 -1.74 -4.44 -1.71
N ALA A 17 -2.52 -5.51 -1.88
CA ALA A 17 -3.65 -5.53 -2.80
C ALA A 17 -4.70 -4.48 -2.42
N LEU A 18 -5.07 -4.40 -1.13
CA LEU A 18 -6.00 -3.39 -0.64
C LEU A 18 -5.47 -1.98 -0.86
N ILE A 19 -4.20 -1.72 -0.53
CA ILE A 19 -3.56 -0.42 -0.78
C ILE A 19 -3.62 -0.08 -2.28
N GLY A 20 -3.26 -1.00 -3.15
CA GLY A 20 -3.27 -0.80 -4.60
C GLY A 20 -4.67 -0.48 -5.14
N VAL A 21 -5.68 -1.23 -4.73
CA VAL A 21 -7.09 -1.00 -5.15
C VAL A 21 -7.58 0.36 -4.68
N ILE A 22 -7.38 0.70 -3.41
CA ILE A 22 -7.81 2.00 -2.87
C ILE A 22 -7.08 3.15 -3.56
N THR A 23 -5.77 3.01 -3.78
CA THR A 23 -4.95 4.01 -4.49
C THR A 23 -5.47 4.21 -5.92
N ALA A 24 -5.77 3.14 -6.64
CA ALA A 24 -6.33 3.21 -7.99
C ALA A 24 -7.69 3.92 -8.02
N VAL A 25 -8.57 3.63 -7.05
CA VAL A 25 -9.86 4.32 -6.91
C VAL A 25 -9.64 5.82 -6.68
N PHE A 26 -8.75 6.20 -5.77
CA PHE A 26 -8.45 7.61 -5.50
C PHE A 26 -7.87 8.34 -6.71
N LEU A 27 -6.95 7.71 -7.44
CA LEU A 27 -6.40 8.26 -8.68
C LEU A 27 -7.49 8.42 -9.75
N LEU A 28 -8.40 7.45 -9.88
CA LEU A 28 -9.52 7.53 -10.81
C LEU A 28 -10.47 8.67 -10.44
N LEU A 29 -10.84 8.84 -9.17
CA LEU A 29 -11.66 9.97 -8.73
C LEU A 29 -10.95 11.30 -8.99
N THR A 30 -9.66 11.37 -8.70
CA THR A 30 -8.83 12.57 -8.92
C THR A 30 -8.79 12.94 -10.40
N ALA A 31 -8.59 11.95 -11.29
CA ALA A 31 -8.60 12.16 -12.73
C ALA A 31 -9.94 12.67 -13.27
N ASN A 32 -11.06 12.29 -12.64
CA ASN A 32 -12.40 12.73 -13.04
C ASN A 32 -12.81 14.08 -12.42
N ARG A 33 -12.09 14.57 -11.41
CA ARG A 33 -12.49 15.78 -10.64
C ARG A 33 -11.52 16.94 -10.79
N LEU A 34 -10.26 16.67 -11.09
CA LEU A 34 -9.17 17.64 -11.09
C LEU A 34 -8.48 17.64 -12.45
N GLU A 35 -7.98 18.80 -12.86
CA GLU A 35 -7.26 18.97 -14.12
C GLU A 35 -5.92 19.67 -13.91
N GLY A 36 -5.06 19.57 -14.92
CA GLY A 36 -3.78 20.30 -14.99
C GLY A 36 -2.86 20.06 -13.78
N ASN A 37 -2.37 21.16 -13.20
CA ASN A 37 -1.44 21.09 -12.07
C ASN A 37 -2.06 20.47 -10.82
N LEU A 38 -3.35 20.68 -10.60
CA LEU A 38 -4.02 20.20 -9.39
C LEU A 38 -4.15 18.67 -9.41
N PHE A 39 -4.41 18.08 -10.59
CA PHE A 39 -4.33 16.64 -10.78
C PHE A 39 -2.94 16.07 -10.48
N ARG A 40 -1.87 16.71 -10.99
CA ARG A 40 -0.49 16.26 -10.75
C ARG A 40 -0.12 16.25 -9.27
N ILE A 41 -0.43 17.35 -8.57
CA ILE A 41 -0.16 17.46 -7.13
C ILE A 41 -0.97 16.41 -6.36
N GLY A 42 -2.25 16.24 -6.70
CA GLY A 42 -3.11 15.23 -6.08
C GLY A 42 -2.60 13.81 -6.28
N ALA A 43 -2.22 13.44 -7.52
CA ALA A 43 -1.70 12.13 -7.85
C ALA A 43 -0.40 11.80 -7.09
N VAL A 44 0.52 12.76 -6.99
CA VAL A 44 1.76 12.60 -6.19
C VAL A 44 1.45 12.43 -4.71
N GLY A 45 0.52 13.23 -4.15
CA GLY A 45 0.11 13.11 -2.76
C GLY A 45 -0.52 11.75 -2.45
N ILE A 46 -1.42 11.27 -3.31
CA ILE A 46 -2.04 9.95 -3.19
C ILE A 46 -0.97 8.84 -3.24
N GLY A 47 -0.03 8.93 -4.20
CA GLY A 47 1.07 7.97 -4.31
C GLY A 47 1.99 7.97 -3.09
N ALA A 48 2.29 9.13 -2.51
CA ALA A 48 3.12 9.24 -1.32
C ALA A 48 2.47 8.56 -0.11
N VAL A 49 1.16 8.79 0.12
CA VAL A 49 0.42 8.13 1.20
C VAL A 49 0.36 6.62 0.99
N ALA A 50 0.09 6.17 -0.24
CA ALA A 50 0.08 4.74 -0.58
C ALA A 50 1.44 4.09 -0.30
N MET A 51 2.54 4.75 -0.67
CA MET A 51 3.90 4.27 -0.44
C MET A 51 4.22 4.15 1.05
N VAL A 52 3.96 5.19 1.84
CA VAL A 52 4.18 5.15 3.31
C VAL A 52 3.36 4.03 3.95
N THR A 53 2.10 3.86 3.52
CA THR A 53 1.23 2.80 4.03
C THR A 53 1.78 1.41 3.68
N ALA A 54 2.29 1.22 2.45
CA ALA A 54 2.91 -0.04 2.05
C ALA A 54 4.19 -0.35 2.85
N MET A 55 5.01 0.67 3.13
CA MET A 55 6.19 0.54 3.99
C MET A 55 5.80 0.11 5.40
N ILE A 56 4.78 0.73 6.00
CA ILE A 56 4.28 0.35 7.34
C ILE A 56 3.77 -1.10 7.32
N GLY A 57 2.97 -1.47 6.31
CA GLY A 57 2.49 -2.85 6.15
C GLY A 57 3.62 -3.88 6.02
N PHE A 58 4.70 -3.52 5.31
CA PHE A 58 5.90 -4.34 5.20
C PHE A 58 6.59 -4.50 6.56
N LEU A 59 6.78 -3.42 7.31
CA LEU A 59 7.39 -3.45 8.64
C LEU A 59 6.59 -4.32 9.62
N ILE A 60 5.26 -4.26 9.56
CA ILE A 60 4.38 -5.11 10.38
C ILE A 60 4.55 -6.59 10.03
N ALA A 61 4.64 -6.91 8.73
CA ALA A 61 4.85 -8.29 8.28
C ALA A 61 6.24 -8.82 8.63
N ALA A 62 7.27 -7.97 8.56
CA ALA A 62 8.63 -8.31 8.97
C ALA A 62 8.74 -8.50 10.48
N GLY A 63 8.13 -7.62 11.29
CA GLY A 63 8.11 -7.73 12.75
C GLY A 63 7.44 -9.02 13.22
N SER A 64 6.34 -9.44 12.58
CA SER A 64 5.69 -10.72 12.92
C SER A 64 6.54 -11.96 12.66
N ALA A 65 7.59 -11.88 11.83
CA ALA A 65 8.52 -12.97 11.65
C ALA A 65 9.52 -13.10 12.81
N TYR A 66 9.72 -12.03 13.57
CA TYR A 66 10.60 -12.00 14.75
C TYR A 66 9.86 -12.36 16.05
N ASP A 67 8.57 -12.05 16.12
CA ASP A 67 7.70 -12.43 17.24
C ASP A 67 7.25 -13.91 17.21
N ALA A 68 7.45 -14.62 16.09
CA ALA A 68 7.05 -16.01 15.87
C ALA A 68 8.13 -17.01 16.30
#